data_AF-A0A6P8IJ11-F1
#
_entry.id   AF-A0A6P8IJ11-F1
#
_cell.length_a   1.000
_cell.length_b   1.000
_cell.length_c   1.000
_cell.angle_alpha   90.00
_cell.angle_beta   90.00
_cell.angle_gamma   90.00
#
_symmetry.space_group_name_H-M   'P 1'
#
loop_
_entity.id
_entity.type
_entity.pdbx_description
1 polymer ?
#
loop_
_entity_poly.entity_id
_entity_poly.type
_entity_poly.pdbx_seq_one_letter_code
_entity_poly.pdbx_strand_id
1 'polypeptide(L)'
;MELNEQKHFKVKLWLEGLFGDEPIPQYEINNKTIEILEQMADRNMRCDRDAEIVIEDMVQKTAEYDFEAQRISRILNDVGITLTSLSQSGSHSIKTLSEVSLLLGLKDCSSSSLMLGIANQSCALDAILDERAEEKRVYSRLLAKTKSSLVKANTLQRALETLEEQHTLQKPILDKRSQETGFLQSKAKEYQRIVKELEEYQKSLGLESSIFHENLVKKAEDINLLKEKSKPLKNKLESYQNLPPDLSLAKVKVEEAKRELARLEQQLSSNIDMLHI
;
A
#
# COMPACT_ATOMS: atom_id res chain seq x y z
N MET A 1 -31.04 27.55 -45.06
CA MET A 1 -30.48 26.71 -46.14
C MET A 1 -29.38 27.48 -46.85
N GLU A 2 -29.65 28.71 -47.28
CA GLU A 2 -28.69 29.64 -47.92
C GLU A 2 -27.35 29.86 -47.16
N LEU A 3 -27.39 29.98 -45.82
CA LEU A 3 -26.17 30.23 -45.03
C LEU A 3 -25.16 29.07 -45.07
N ASN A 4 -25.63 27.82 -45.12
CA ASN A 4 -24.73 26.66 -45.10
C ASN A 4 -24.11 26.40 -46.49
N GLU A 5 -24.85 26.73 -47.55
CA GLU A 5 -24.36 26.69 -48.94
C GLU A 5 -23.26 27.73 -49.17
N GLN A 6 -23.41 28.93 -48.60
CA GLN A 6 -22.37 29.98 -48.65
C GLN A 6 -21.08 29.55 -47.94
N LYS A 7 -21.20 28.95 -46.75
CA LYS A 7 -20.05 28.42 -46.00
C LYS A 7 -19.33 27.32 -46.76
N HIS A 8 -20.10 26.38 -47.32
CA HIS A 8 -19.56 25.30 -48.15
C HIS A 8 -18.83 25.83 -49.39
N PHE A 9 -19.40 26.82 -50.09
CA PHE A 9 -18.76 27.44 -51.25
C PHE A 9 -17.44 28.13 -50.90
N LYS A 10 -17.41 28.87 -49.78
CA LYS A 10 -16.20 29.52 -49.27
C LYS A 10 -15.10 28.50 -48.93
N VAL A 11 -15.45 27.42 -48.24
CA VAL A 11 -14.53 26.31 -47.93
C VAL A 11 -14.00 25.66 -49.21
N LYS A 12 -14.86 25.46 -50.21
CA LYS A 12 -14.46 24.89 -51.50
C LYS A 12 -13.44 25.77 -52.23
N LEU A 13 -13.71 27.07 -52.36
CA LEU A 13 -12.78 28.01 -52.99
C LEU A 13 -11.44 28.08 -52.24
N TRP A 14 -11.49 28.07 -50.91
CA TRP A 14 -10.28 28.03 -50.08
C TRP A 14 -9.45 26.76 -50.32
N LEU A 15 -10.09 25.60 -50.37
CA LEU A 15 -9.42 24.32 -50.65
C LEU A 15 -8.86 24.28 -52.09
N GLU A 16 -9.61 24.78 -53.07
CA GLU A 16 -9.12 24.92 -54.46
C GLU A 16 -7.87 25.80 -54.52
N GLY A 17 -7.84 26.91 -53.76
CA GLY A 17 -6.66 27.77 -53.66
C GLY A 17 -5.48 27.13 -52.92
N LEU A 18 -5.74 26.36 -51.86
CA LEU A 18 -4.71 25.73 -51.03
C LEU A 18 -4.01 24.56 -51.76
N PHE A 19 -4.77 23.76 -52.49
CA PHE A 19 -4.26 22.57 -53.19
C PHE A 19 -3.81 22.88 -54.63
N GLY A 20 -4.25 23.99 -55.22
CA GLY A 20 -3.86 24.40 -56.58
C GLY A 20 -4.22 23.32 -57.61
N ASP A 21 -3.21 22.69 -58.21
CA ASP A 21 -3.37 21.62 -59.20
C ASP A 21 -3.52 20.22 -58.56
N GLU A 22 -3.33 20.08 -57.25
CA GLU A 22 -3.49 18.81 -56.54
C GLU A 22 -4.97 18.49 -56.25
N PRO A 23 -5.37 17.20 -56.29
CA PRO A 23 -6.74 16.82 -56.00
C PRO A 23 -7.06 17.03 -54.51
N ILE A 24 -8.13 17.78 -54.23
CA ILE A 24 -8.63 18.01 -52.87
C ILE A 24 -9.02 16.65 -52.24
N PRO A 25 -8.49 16.29 -51.05
CA PRO A 25 -8.86 15.08 -50.36
C PRO A 25 -10.38 15.01 -50.09
N GLN A 26 -10.95 13.80 -50.21
CA GLN A 26 -12.36 13.60 -49.90
C GLN A 26 -12.62 13.88 -48.41
N TYR A 27 -13.65 14.67 -48.13
CA TYR A 27 -14.08 14.98 -46.77
C TYR A 27 -15.61 14.88 -46.64
N GLU A 28 -16.08 14.64 -45.41
CA GLU A 28 -17.51 14.54 -45.14
C GLU A 28 -18.17 15.92 -45.16
N ILE A 29 -19.15 16.12 -46.05
CA ILE A 29 -19.96 17.34 -46.11
C ILE A 29 -21.08 17.24 -45.06
N ASN A 30 -20.71 17.46 -43.80
CA ASN A 30 -21.65 17.61 -42.69
C ASN A 30 -21.51 19.00 -42.05
N ASN A 31 -22.55 19.49 -41.36
CA ASN A 31 -22.56 20.86 -40.83
C ASN A 31 -21.39 21.15 -39.86
N LYS A 32 -20.97 20.15 -39.09
CA LYS A 32 -19.85 20.25 -38.15
C LYS A 32 -18.51 20.35 -38.88
N THR A 33 -18.30 19.55 -39.93
CA THR A 33 -17.09 19.57 -40.74
C THR A 33 -16.98 20.89 -41.51
N ILE A 34 -18.07 21.39 -42.10
CA ILE A 34 -18.07 22.68 -42.80
C ILE A 34 -17.80 23.83 -41.84
N GLU A 35 -18.35 23.81 -40.63
CA GLU A 35 -18.04 24.82 -39.62
C GLU A 35 -16.57 24.81 -39.18
N ILE A 36 -15.98 23.62 -38.98
CA ILE A 36 -14.55 23.50 -38.64
C ILE A 36 -13.68 23.99 -39.80
N LEU A 37 -13.97 23.56 -41.03
CA LEU A 37 -13.22 23.95 -42.23
C LEU A 37 -13.36 25.45 -42.52
N GLU A 38 -14.52 26.04 -42.28
CA GLU A 38 -14.72 27.49 -42.39
C GLU A 38 -13.85 28.25 -41.39
N GLN A 39 -13.82 27.82 -40.13
CA GLN A 39 -12.96 28.43 -39.11
C GLN A 39 -11.47 28.31 -39.46
N MET A 40 -11.06 27.16 -40.02
CA MET A 40 -9.70 26.96 -40.52
C MET A 40 -9.39 27.87 -41.70
N ALA A 41 -10.29 27.95 -42.69
CA ALA A 41 -10.17 28.84 -43.83
C ALA A 41 -10.02 30.29 -43.39
N ASP A 42 -10.88 30.75 -42.47
CA ASP A 42 -10.83 32.10 -41.92
C ASP A 42 -9.52 32.38 -41.19
N ARG A 43 -9.00 31.41 -40.43
CA ARG A 43 -7.73 31.57 -39.74
C ARG A 43 -6.57 31.61 -40.73
N ASN A 44 -6.53 30.70 -41.70
CA ASN A 44 -5.50 30.66 -42.70
C ASN A 44 -5.51 31.93 -43.57
N MET A 45 -6.65 32.35 -44.10
CA MET A 45 -6.77 33.59 -44.88
C MET A 45 -6.32 34.83 -44.09
N ARG A 46 -6.63 34.90 -42.78
CA ARG A 46 -6.12 35.99 -41.93
C ARG A 46 -4.61 35.92 -41.80
N CYS A 47 -4.05 34.75 -41.49
CA CYS A 47 -2.61 34.57 -41.37
C CYS A 47 -1.88 34.87 -42.68
N ASP A 48 -2.42 34.45 -43.81
CA ASP A 48 -1.83 34.68 -45.13
C ASP A 48 -1.85 36.16 -45.48
N ARG A 49 -2.96 36.86 -45.20
CA ARG A 49 -3.05 38.32 -45.35
C ARG A 49 -2.06 39.05 -44.44
N ASP A 50 -1.93 38.64 -43.19
CA ASP A 50 -0.97 39.24 -42.26
C ASP A 50 0.46 39.01 -42.76
N ALA A 51 0.76 37.81 -43.30
CA ALA A 51 2.04 37.49 -43.91
C ALA A 51 2.31 38.33 -45.16
N GLU A 52 1.32 38.52 -46.04
CA GLU A 52 1.42 39.38 -47.22
C GLU A 52 1.76 40.82 -46.83
N ILE A 53 1.07 41.39 -45.83
CA ILE A 53 1.35 42.74 -45.33
C ILE A 53 2.79 42.85 -44.82
N VAL A 54 3.27 41.84 -44.07
CA VAL A 54 4.65 41.82 -43.59
C VAL A 54 5.64 41.71 -44.74
N ILE A 55 5.35 40.90 -45.76
CA ILE A 55 6.19 40.77 -46.95
C ILE A 55 6.27 42.09 -47.70
N GLU A 56 5.14 42.75 -47.95
CA GLU A 56 5.08 44.05 -48.63
C GLU A 56 5.89 45.11 -47.87
N ASP A 57 5.71 45.20 -46.55
CA ASP A 57 6.47 46.11 -45.68
C ASP A 57 7.98 45.82 -45.72
N MET A 58 8.39 44.55 -45.70
CA MET A 58 9.80 44.17 -45.78
C MET A 58 10.41 44.51 -47.14
N VAL A 59 9.69 44.26 -48.24
CA VAL A 59 10.13 44.63 -49.60
C VAL A 59 10.29 46.15 -49.70
N GLN A 60 9.34 46.92 -49.18
CA GLN A 60 9.42 48.37 -49.16
C GLN A 60 10.65 48.84 -48.35
N LYS A 61 10.83 48.34 -47.13
CA LYS A 61 11.97 48.69 -46.28
C LYS A 61 13.30 48.35 -46.93
N THR A 62 13.42 47.18 -47.56
CA THR A 62 14.64 46.81 -48.30
C THR A 62 14.95 47.83 -49.39
N ALA A 63 13.95 48.21 -50.19
CA ALA A 63 14.14 49.24 -51.22
C ALA A 63 14.56 50.59 -50.62
N GLU A 64 13.93 51.03 -49.52
CA GLU A 64 14.29 52.26 -48.82
C GLU A 64 15.74 52.23 -48.30
N TYR A 65 16.15 51.13 -47.67
CA TYR A 65 17.53 50.95 -47.20
C TYR A 65 18.54 50.92 -48.35
N ASP A 66 18.21 50.30 -49.48
CA ASP A 66 19.07 50.28 -50.67
C ASP A 66 19.25 51.69 -51.26
N PHE A 67 18.16 52.47 -51.37
CA PHE A 67 18.24 53.85 -51.85
C PHE A 67 19.05 54.73 -50.90
N GLU A 68 18.87 54.58 -49.59
CA GLU A 68 19.61 55.32 -48.58
C GLU A 68 21.10 54.95 -48.58
N ALA A 69 21.43 53.66 -48.72
CA ALA A 69 22.81 53.19 -48.87
C ALA A 69 23.48 53.81 -50.11
N GLN A 70 22.77 53.85 -51.24
CA GLN A 70 23.27 54.51 -52.46
C GLN A 70 23.44 56.03 -52.29
N ARG A 71 22.53 56.69 -51.57
CA ARG A 71 22.60 58.12 -51.27
C ARG A 71 23.82 58.44 -50.41
N ILE A 72 24.02 57.71 -49.32
CA ILE A 72 25.17 57.86 -48.42
C ILE A 72 26.47 57.54 -49.16
N SER A 73 26.52 56.47 -49.95
CA SER A 73 27.70 56.12 -50.75
C SER A 73 28.09 57.24 -51.73
N ARG A 74 27.12 57.87 -52.40
CA ARG A 74 27.38 59.03 -53.27
C ARG A 74 27.97 60.21 -52.50
N ILE A 75 27.37 60.59 -51.37
CA ILE A 75 27.87 61.69 -50.53
C ILE A 75 29.30 61.42 -50.05
N LEU A 76 29.58 60.18 -49.63
CA LEU A 76 30.91 59.78 -49.18
C LEU A 76 31.94 59.85 -50.32
N ASN A 77 31.57 59.42 -51.52
CA ASN A 77 32.42 59.54 -52.71
C ASN A 77 32.71 61.01 -53.06
N ASP A 78 31.71 61.89 -53.00
CA ASP A 78 31.86 63.32 -53.30
C ASP A 78 32.80 64.03 -52.31
N VAL A 79 32.83 63.59 -51.05
CA VAL A 79 33.74 64.09 -50.00
C VAL A 79 35.11 63.37 -50.04
N GLY A 80 35.29 62.39 -50.93
CA GLY A 80 36.53 61.64 -51.09
C GLY A 80 36.77 60.57 -50.01
N ILE A 81 35.76 60.24 -49.21
CA ILE A 81 35.81 59.20 -48.17
C ILE A 81 35.30 57.90 -48.79
N THR A 82 36.19 57.13 -49.39
CA THR A 82 35.86 55.85 -50.02
C THR A 82 36.40 54.68 -49.21
N LEU A 83 35.83 53.48 -49.39
CA LEU A 83 36.38 52.28 -48.72
C LEU A 83 37.84 52.02 -49.11
N THR A 84 38.21 52.41 -50.33
CA THR A 84 39.57 52.31 -50.88
C THR A 84 40.54 53.37 -50.37
N SER A 85 40.06 54.50 -49.84
CA SER A 85 40.92 55.53 -49.23
C SER A 85 41.28 55.24 -47.78
N LEU A 86 40.64 54.23 -47.16
CA LEU A 86 40.92 53.83 -45.80
C LEU A 86 42.16 52.95 -45.70
N SER A 87 42.84 53.00 -44.56
CA SER A 87 43.87 52.01 -44.25
C SER A 87 43.24 50.61 -44.11
N GLN A 88 44.05 49.57 -44.30
CA GLN A 88 43.60 48.18 -44.11
C GLN A 88 42.96 47.97 -42.72
N SER A 89 43.54 48.58 -41.68
CA SER A 89 43.00 48.53 -40.33
C SER A 89 41.63 49.21 -40.23
N GLY A 90 41.48 50.41 -40.81
CA GLY A 90 40.20 51.14 -40.80
C GLY A 90 39.08 50.41 -41.52
N SER A 91 39.38 49.82 -42.69
CA SER A 91 38.42 49.00 -43.43
C SER A 91 37.99 47.76 -42.63
N HIS A 92 38.95 47.07 -41.99
CA HIS A 92 38.64 45.94 -41.13
C HIS A 92 37.78 46.34 -39.92
N SER A 93 38.11 47.43 -39.22
CA SER A 93 37.34 47.90 -38.07
C SER A 93 35.89 48.25 -38.43
N ILE A 94 35.66 48.94 -39.54
CA ILE A 94 34.30 49.28 -40.00
C ILE A 94 33.51 48.02 -40.34
N LYS A 95 34.15 47.06 -41.04
CA LYS A 95 33.53 45.78 -41.35
C LYS A 95 33.12 45.05 -40.06
N THR A 96 34.02 44.91 -39.11
CA THR A 96 33.73 44.26 -37.82
C THR A 96 32.61 44.99 -37.06
N LEU A 97 32.61 46.32 -37.03
CA LEU A 97 31.53 47.09 -36.38
C LEU A 97 30.18 46.87 -37.06
N SER A 98 30.13 46.82 -38.39
CA SER A 98 28.90 46.53 -39.13
C SER A 98 28.41 45.11 -38.87
N GLU A 99 29.31 44.13 -38.85
CA GLU A 99 28.98 42.73 -38.57
C GLU A 99 28.47 42.55 -37.13
N VAL A 100 29.11 43.16 -36.15
CA VAL A 100 28.67 43.12 -34.74
C VAL A 100 27.30 43.81 -34.59
N SER A 101 27.09 44.94 -35.25
CA SER A 101 25.80 45.66 -35.19
C SER A 101 24.69 44.83 -35.81
N LEU A 102 24.94 44.16 -36.94
CA LEU A 102 24.00 43.23 -37.58
C LEU A 102 23.70 42.02 -36.68
N LEU A 103 24.74 41.42 -36.07
CA LEU A 103 24.58 40.29 -35.14
C LEU A 103 23.71 40.66 -33.94
N LEU A 104 23.86 41.89 -33.44
CA LEU A 104 23.08 42.43 -32.33
C LEU A 104 21.70 42.97 -32.75
N GLY A 105 21.38 43.00 -34.05
CA GLY A 105 20.13 43.51 -34.58
C GLY A 105 19.95 45.03 -34.41
N LEU A 106 21.06 45.79 -34.41
CA LEU A 106 21.07 47.23 -34.19
C LEU A 106 20.87 48.02 -35.49
N LYS A 107 20.23 49.19 -35.38
CA LYS A 107 20.00 50.11 -36.51
C LYS A 107 21.17 51.03 -36.80
N ASP A 108 22.05 51.22 -35.83
CA ASP A 108 23.24 52.07 -35.93
C ASP A 108 24.45 51.43 -35.26
N CYS A 109 25.64 51.92 -35.62
CA CYS A 109 26.91 51.53 -35.00
C CYS A 109 27.31 52.50 -33.88
N SER A 110 26.35 53.16 -33.21
CA SER A 110 26.68 54.08 -32.11
C SER A 110 27.19 53.31 -30.90
N SER A 111 28.10 53.92 -30.14
CA SER A 111 28.68 53.30 -28.95
C SER A 111 27.61 52.93 -27.91
N SER A 112 26.61 53.78 -27.70
CA SER A 112 25.48 53.52 -26.80
C SER A 112 24.64 52.31 -27.24
N SER A 113 24.30 52.23 -28.53
CA SER A 113 23.50 51.11 -29.06
C SER A 113 24.27 49.80 -28.96
N LEU A 114 25.56 49.81 -29.28
CA LEU A 114 26.44 48.64 -29.16
C LEU A 114 26.57 48.18 -27.71
N MET A 115 26.84 49.10 -26.78
CA MET A 115 26.92 48.76 -25.35
C MET A 115 25.61 48.20 -24.81
N LEU A 116 24.48 48.81 -25.19
CA LEU A 116 23.16 48.33 -24.77
C LEU A 116 22.83 46.96 -25.39
N GLY A 117 23.13 46.75 -26.67
CA GLY A 117 22.94 45.47 -27.35
C GLY A 117 23.76 44.35 -26.69
N ILE A 118 25.03 44.61 -26.37
CA ILE A 118 25.88 43.68 -25.64
C ILE A 118 25.31 43.40 -24.25
N ALA A 119 24.96 44.44 -23.49
CA ALA A 119 24.40 44.28 -22.14
C ALA A 119 23.09 43.48 -22.15
N ASN A 120 22.20 43.74 -23.10
CA ASN A 120 20.95 43.00 -23.26
C ASN A 120 21.22 41.52 -23.56
N GLN A 121 22.17 41.21 -24.45
CA GLN A 121 22.55 39.83 -24.73
C GLN A 121 23.20 39.15 -23.53
N SER A 122 24.04 39.86 -22.77
CA SER A 122 24.60 39.34 -21.52
C SER A 122 23.51 39.03 -20.50
N CYS A 123 22.55 39.94 -20.27
CA CYS A 123 21.43 39.71 -19.37
C CYS A 123 20.55 38.54 -19.83
N ALA A 124 20.29 38.42 -21.14
CA ALA A 124 19.53 37.30 -21.69
C ALA A 124 20.27 35.97 -21.48
N LEU A 125 21.59 35.95 -21.66
CA LEU A 125 22.43 34.78 -21.39
C LEU A 125 22.37 34.38 -19.92
N ASP A 126 22.50 35.34 -18.99
CA ASP A 126 22.44 35.07 -17.56
C ASP A 126 21.07 34.49 -17.16
N ALA A 127 19.97 35.05 -17.68
CA ALA A 127 18.63 34.54 -17.43
C ALA A 127 18.45 33.08 -17.92
N ILE A 128 18.96 32.75 -19.11
CA ILE A 128 18.93 31.38 -19.64
C ILE A 128 19.79 30.44 -18.79
N LEU A 129 20.94 30.89 -18.32
CA LEU A 129 21.80 30.09 -17.45
C LEU A 129 21.15 29.80 -16.10
N ASP A 130 20.45 30.77 -15.52
CA ASP A 130 19.68 30.62 -14.30
C ASP A 130 18.50 29.64 -14.48
N GLU A 131 17.74 29.77 -15.56
CA GLU A 131 16.65 28.85 -15.89
C GLU A 131 17.16 27.42 -16.07
N ARG A 132 18.27 27.26 -16.81
CA ARG A 132 18.92 25.95 -16.99
C ARG A 132 19.42 25.36 -15.67
N ALA A 133 19.91 26.20 -14.75
CA ALA A 133 20.36 25.75 -13.44
C ALA A 133 19.19 25.25 -12.60
N GLU A 134 18.04 25.93 -12.64
CA GLU A 134 16.83 25.50 -11.94
C GLU A 134 16.23 24.23 -12.55
N GLU A 135 16.16 24.15 -13.89
CA GLU A 135 15.74 22.93 -14.59
C GLU A 135 16.60 21.73 -14.16
N LYS A 136 17.93 21.91 -14.09
CA LYS A 136 18.85 20.87 -13.62
C LYS A 136 18.59 20.46 -12.17
N ARG A 137 18.22 21.39 -11.29
CA ARG A 137 17.82 21.08 -9.90
C ARG A 137 16.53 20.27 -9.86
N VAL A 138 15.51 20.69 -10.60
CA VAL A 138 14.22 20.00 -10.69
C VAL A 138 14.41 18.59 -11.24
N TYR A 139 15.15 18.45 -12.34
CA TYR A 139 15.48 17.16 -12.94
C TYR A 139 16.17 16.23 -11.94
N SER A 140 17.17 16.72 -11.21
CA SER A 140 17.91 15.92 -10.22
C SER A 140 16.99 15.44 -9.08
N ARG A 141 16.10 16.31 -8.59
CA ARG A 141 15.10 15.96 -7.56
C ARG A 141 14.11 14.92 -8.08
N LEU A 142 13.61 15.10 -9.30
CA LEU A 142 12.67 14.17 -9.92
C LEU A 142 13.32 12.81 -10.14
N LEU A 143 14.55 12.77 -10.64
CA LEU A 143 15.32 11.55 -10.83
C LEU A 143 15.50 10.78 -9.51
N ALA A 144 15.86 11.47 -8.42
CA ALA A 144 16.00 10.86 -7.11
C ALA A 144 14.67 10.27 -6.60
N LYS A 145 13.57 11.02 -6.76
CA LYS A 145 12.23 10.55 -6.40
C LYS A 145 11.81 9.34 -7.22
N THR A 146 12.01 9.37 -8.54
CA THR A 146 11.70 8.25 -9.45
C THR A 146 12.50 7.00 -9.09
N LYS A 147 13.81 7.13 -8.81
CA LYS A 147 14.63 6.01 -8.34
C LYS A 147 14.10 5.42 -7.02
N SER A 148 13.75 6.27 -6.05
CA SER A 148 13.17 5.81 -4.77
C SER A 148 11.84 5.09 -4.98
N SER A 149 10.95 5.64 -5.81
CA SER A 149 9.67 5.02 -6.15
C SER A 149 9.85 3.68 -6.88
N LEU A 150 10.82 3.58 -7.77
CA LEU A 150 11.13 2.34 -8.49
C LEU A 150 11.60 1.24 -7.53
N VAL A 151 12.47 1.58 -6.57
CA VAL A 151 12.89 0.62 -5.53
C VAL A 151 11.69 0.15 -4.72
N LYS A 152 10.80 1.06 -4.30
CA LYS A 152 9.57 0.70 -3.57
C LYS A 152 8.66 -0.21 -4.39
N ALA A 153 8.47 0.08 -5.67
CA ALA A 153 7.66 -0.74 -6.56
C ALA A 153 8.24 -2.16 -6.67
N ASN A 154 9.55 -2.30 -6.87
CA ASN A 154 10.22 -3.60 -6.90
C ASN A 154 10.10 -4.37 -5.57
N THR A 155 10.21 -3.68 -4.42
CA THR A 155 10.02 -4.33 -3.12
C THR A 155 8.59 -4.81 -2.91
N LEU A 156 7.59 -4.02 -3.34
CA LEU A 156 6.18 -4.40 -3.26
C LEU A 156 5.88 -5.58 -4.18
N GLN A 157 6.45 -5.59 -5.38
CA GLN A 157 6.30 -6.71 -6.31
C GLN A 157 6.83 -8.01 -5.71
N ARG A 158 8.04 -8.02 -5.14
CA ARG A 158 8.59 -9.21 -4.47
C ARG A 158 7.75 -9.66 -3.27
N ALA A 159 7.23 -8.71 -2.49
CA ALA A 159 6.36 -9.02 -1.37
C ALA A 159 5.04 -9.66 -1.83
N LEU A 160 4.48 -9.18 -2.95
CA LEU A 160 3.29 -9.74 -3.58
C LEU A 160 3.55 -11.16 -4.09
N GLU A 161 4.65 -11.39 -4.81
CA GLU A 161 5.06 -12.73 -5.26
C GLU A 161 5.19 -13.70 -4.08
N THR A 162 5.84 -13.27 -2.99
CA THR A 162 5.97 -14.09 -1.76
C THR A 162 4.60 -14.39 -1.13
N LEU A 163 3.69 -13.41 -1.11
CA LEU A 163 2.35 -13.58 -0.53
C LEU A 163 1.49 -14.51 -1.40
N GLU A 164 1.61 -14.43 -2.72
CA GLU A 164 0.96 -15.34 -3.66
C GLU A 164 1.45 -16.77 -3.46
N GLU A 165 2.77 -16.99 -3.36
CA GLU A 165 3.34 -18.31 -3.03
C GLU A 165 2.79 -18.85 -1.70
N GLN A 166 2.79 -18.04 -0.63
CA GLN A 166 2.23 -18.45 0.65
C GLN A 166 0.75 -18.78 0.56
N HIS A 167 -0.03 -17.99 -0.18
CA HIS A 167 -1.44 -18.26 -0.41
C HIS A 167 -1.65 -19.59 -1.14
N THR A 168 -0.87 -19.90 -2.18
CA THR A 168 -0.95 -21.19 -2.88
C THR A 168 -0.65 -22.38 -1.97
N LEU A 169 0.32 -22.25 -1.06
CA LEU A 169 0.68 -23.29 -0.10
C LEU A 169 -0.36 -23.45 1.02
N GLN A 170 -0.92 -22.34 1.52
CA GLN A 170 -1.90 -22.38 2.61
C GLN A 170 -3.30 -22.83 2.16
N LYS A 171 -3.69 -22.53 0.93
CA LYS A 171 -5.02 -22.86 0.40
C LYS A 171 -5.43 -24.33 0.61
N PRO A 172 -4.66 -25.35 0.21
CA PRO A 172 -5.05 -26.75 0.43
C PRO A 172 -5.10 -27.14 1.91
N ILE A 173 -4.25 -26.52 2.75
CA ILE A 173 -4.25 -26.76 4.21
C ILE A 173 -5.53 -26.21 4.84
N LEU A 174 -5.93 -25.00 4.45
CA LEU A 174 -7.15 -24.37 4.90
C LEU A 174 -8.40 -25.14 4.41
N ASP A 175 -8.41 -25.59 3.16
CA ASP A 175 -9.48 -26.42 2.62
C ASP A 175 -9.62 -27.74 3.39
N LYS A 176 -8.50 -28.42 3.69
CA LYS A 176 -8.49 -29.63 4.52
C LYS A 176 -9.01 -29.37 5.93
N ARG A 177 -8.52 -28.32 6.59
CA ARG A 177 -8.99 -27.94 7.94
C ARG A 177 -10.48 -27.59 7.96
N SER A 178 -10.98 -26.94 6.91
CA SER A 178 -12.40 -26.63 6.75
C SER A 178 -13.25 -27.90 6.68
N GLN A 179 -12.84 -28.87 5.86
CA GLN A 179 -13.49 -30.18 5.76
C GLN A 179 -13.47 -30.95 7.09
N GLU A 180 -12.31 -31.01 7.75
CA GLU A 180 -12.16 -31.65 9.07
C GLU A 180 -13.07 -31.00 10.12
N THR A 181 -13.11 -29.67 10.15
CA THR A 181 -13.99 -28.91 11.05
C THR A 181 -15.46 -29.21 10.77
N GLY A 182 -15.87 -29.27 9.50
CA GLY A 182 -17.24 -29.65 9.11
C GLY A 182 -17.62 -31.07 9.53
N PHE A 183 -16.68 -32.02 9.41
CA PHE A 183 -16.87 -33.39 9.89
C PHE A 183 -17.03 -33.45 11.42
N LEU A 184 -16.12 -32.80 12.16
CA LEU A 184 -16.17 -32.76 13.63
C LEU A 184 -17.45 -32.09 14.12
N GLN A 185 -17.90 -31.03 13.46
CA GLN A 185 -19.15 -30.36 13.79
C GLN A 185 -20.37 -31.26 13.55
N SER A 186 -20.35 -32.07 12.49
CA SER A 186 -21.41 -33.05 12.22
C SER A 186 -21.43 -34.15 13.28
N LYS A 187 -20.27 -34.68 13.68
CA LYS A 187 -20.14 -35.65 14.77
C LYS A 187 -20.58 -35.09 16.12
N ALA A 188 -20.24 -33.84 16.43
CA ALA A 188 -20.70 -33.17 17.64
C ALA A 188 -22.24 -33.11 17.70
N LYS A 189 -22.91 -32.76 16.59
CA LYS A 189 -24.37 -32.76 16.50
C LYS A 189 -24.98 -34.16 16.65
N GLU A 190 -24.34 -35.18 16.07
CA GLU A 190 -24.75 -36.58 16.20
C GLU A 190 -24.68 -37.03 17.67
N TYR A 191 -23.54 -36.84 18.34
CA TYR A 191 -23.39 -37.17 19.75
C TYR A 191 -24.35 -36.39 20.63
N GLN A 192 -24.60 -35.12 20.33
CA GLN A 192 -25.57 -34.32 21.07
C GLN A 192 -27.00 -34.88 20.92
N ARG A 193 -27.35 -35.46 19.77
CA ARG A 193 -28.63 -36.14 19.57
C ARG A 193 -28.70 -37.45 20.36
N ILE A 194 -27.66 -38.29 20.28
CA ILE A 194 -27.58 -39.55 21.01
C ILE A 194 -27.67 -39.31 22.52
N VAL A 195 -26.98 -38.30 23.04
CA VAL A 195 -27.04 -37.92 24.46
C VAL A 195 -28.47 -37.53 24.84
N LYS A 196 -29.17 -36.72 24.02
CA LYS A 196 -30.58 -36.39 24.28
C LYS A 196 -31.48 -37.62 24.26
N GLU A 197 -31.32 -38.51 23.28
CA GLU A 197 -32.10 -39.74 23.19
C GLU A 197 -31.87 -40.66 24.41
N LEU A 198 -30.62 -40.80 24.87
CA LEU A 198 -30.28 -41.57 26.06
C LEU A 198 -30.79 -40.92 27.35
N GLU A 199 -30.72 -39.60 27.46
CA GLU A 199 -31.30 -38.85 28.58
C GLU A 199 -32.82 -38.99 28.64
N GLU A 200 -33.50 -38.94 27.49
CA GLU A 200 -34.94 -39.18 27.38
C GLU A 200 -35.30 -40.62 27.73
N TYR A 201 -34.54 -41.59 27.23
CA TYR A 201 -34.68 -43.01 27.60
C TYR A 201 -34.51 -43.21 29.11
N GLN A 202 -33.44 -42.65 29.70
CA GLN A 202 -33.20 -42.71 31.14
C GLN A 202 -34.37 -42.11 31.95
N LYS A 203 -34.94 -40.98 31.51
CA LYS A 203 -36.12 -40.37 32.12
C LYS A 203 -37.35 -41.28 31.99
N SER A 204 -37.55 -41.93 30.85
CA SER A 204 -38.69 -42.81 30.59
C SER A 204 -38.69 -44.08 31.47
N LEU A 205 -37.52 -44.56 31.87
CA LEU A 205 -37.37 -45.69 32.78
C LEU A 205 -37.80 -45.40 34.22
N GLY A 206 -38.03 -44.13 34.59
CA GLY A 206 -38.53 -43.76 35.92
C GLY A 206 -37.63 -44.21 37.08
N LEU A 207 -36.32 -44.35 36.84
CA LEU A 207 -35.34 -44.76 37.85
C LEU A 207 -35.26 -43.72 38.98
N GLU A 208 -35.57 -44.13 40.20
CA GLU A 208 -35.38 -43.30 41.38
C GLU A 208 -33.90 -42.94 41.56
N SER A 209 -33.64 -41.67 41.88
CA SER A 209 -32.28 -41.16 41.99
C SER A 209 -31.43 -41.88 43.05
N SER A 210 -32.07 -42.59 43.97
CA SER A 210 -31.42 -43.42 44.99
C SER A 210 -30.60 -44.59 44.42
N ILE A 211 -30.87 -45.03 43.18
CA ILE A 211 -30.20 -46.20 42.56
C ILE A 211 -29.00 -45.75 41.71
N PHE A 212 -28.78 -44.44 41.50
CA PHE A 212 -27.61 -43.96 40.77
C PHE A 212 -26.31 -44.34 41.47
N HIS A 213 -25.29 -44.66 40.69
CA HIS A 213 -23.99 -45.13 41.18
C HIS A 213 -23.41 -44.20 42.24
N GLU A 214 -23.46 -42.88 42.02
CA GLU A 214 -22.99 -41.89 43.00
C GLU A 214 -23.68 -42.02 44.35
N ASN A 215 -25.01 -42.22 44.36
CA ASN A 215 -25.78 -42.36 45.60
C ASN A 215 -25.62 -43.74 46.25
N LEU A 216 -25.41 -44.79 45.45
CA LEU A 216 -25.06 -46.12 45.95
C LEU A 216 -23.67 -46.13 46.60
N VAL A 217 -22.69 -45.45 45.99
CA VAL A 217 -21.35 -45.28 46.55
C VAL A 217 -21.42 -44.51 47.86
N LYS A 218 -22.12 -43.38 47.92
CA LYS A 218 -22.34 -42.62 49.17
C LYS A 218 -23.00 -43.48 50.25
N LYS A 219 -24.06 -44.24 49.91
CA LYS A 219 -24.71 -45.17 50.86
C LYS A 219 -23.77 -46.28 51.33
N ALA A 220 -22.91 -46.80 50.45
CA ALA A 220 -21.93 -47.83 50.82
C ALA A 220 -20.83 -47.27 51.73
N GLU A 221 -20.36 -46.05 51.44
CA GLU A 221 -19.45 -45.30 52.30
C GLU A 221 -20.06 -45.02 53.67
N ASP A 222 -21.32 -44.58 53.73
CA ASP A 222 -22.06 -44.36 54.97
C ASP A 222 -22.21 -45.67 55.78
N ILE A 223 -22.57 -46.79 55.12
CA ILE A 223 -22.67 -48.10 55.77
C ILE A 223 -21.30 -48.53 56.32
N ASN A 224 -20.21 -48.30 55.59
CA ASN A 224 -18.87 -48.62 56.06
C ASN A 224 -18.47 -47.73 57.24
N LEU A 225 -18.79 -46.43 57.20
CA LEU A 225 -18.57 -45.51 58.31
C LEU A 225 -19.36 -45.93 59.55
N LEU A 226 -20.62 -46.32 59.39
CA LEU A 226 -21.45 -46.87 60.45
C LEU A 226 -20.89 -48.18 61.00
N LYS A 227 -20.39 -49.08 60.13
CA LYS A 227 -19.72 -50.31 60.55
C LYS A 227 -18.46 -50.02 61.37
N GLU A 228 -17.61 -49.11 60.91
CA GLU A 228 -16.40 -48.68 61.64
C GLU A 228 -16.75 -48.03 62.99
N LYS A 229 -17.81 -47.20 63.05
CA LYS A 229 -18.31 -46.65 64.32
C LYS A 229 -18.93 -47.72 65.22
N SER A 230 -19.57 -48.75 64.66
CA SER A 230 -20.19 -49.82 65.44
C SER A 230 -19.20 -50.83 66.01
N LYS A 231 -18.03 -51.03 65.38
CA LYS A 231 -16.97 -51.93 65.86
C LYS A 231 -16.52 -51.65 67.31
N PRO A 232 -16.10 -50.44 67.70
CA PRO A 232 -15.69 -50.17 69.07
C PRO A 232 -16.84 -50.25 70.07
N LEU A 233 -18.08 -49.91 69.66
CA LEU A 233 -19.26 -50.10 70.50
C LEU A 233 -19.58 -51.58 70.72
N LYS A 234 -19.45 -52.41 69.68
CA LYS A 234 -19.64 -53.85 69.77
C LYS A 234 -18.55 -54.52 70.60
N ASN A 235 -17.29 -54.11 70.46
CA ASN A 235 -16.18 -54.56 71.30
C ASN A 235 -16.39 -54.17 72.77
N LYS A 236 -16.89 -52.95 73.04
CA LYS A 236 -17.29 -52.55 74.40
C LYS A 236 -18.42 -53.44 74.92
N LEU A 237 -19.45 -53.69 74.13
CA LEU A 237 -20.57 -54.55 74.53
C LEU A 237 -20.12 -56.00 74.82
N GLU A 238 -19.29 -56.60 73.96
CA GLU A 238 -18.73 -57.94 74.18
C GLU A 238 -17.85 -57.99 75.45
N SER A 239 -17.09 -56.92 75.76
CA SER A 239 -16.36 -56.84 77.02
C SER A 239 -17.27 -56.82 78.25
N TYR A 240 -18.46 -56.19 78.15
CA TYR A 240 -19.47 -56.22 79.21
C TYR A 240 -20.24 -57.53 79.27
N GLN A 241 -20.39 -58.24 78.14
CA GLN A 241 -21.12 -59.51 78.06
C GLN A 241 -20.37 -60.68 78.71
N ASN A 242 -19.04 -60.56 78.86
CA ASN A 242 -18.20 -61.51 79.59
C ASN A 242 -18.24 -61.35 81.12
N LEU A 243 -18.91 -60.31 81.65
CA LEU A 243 -19.09 -60.09 83.07
C LEU A 243 -20.42 -60.69 83.56
N PRO A 244 -20.43 -61.51 84.63
CA PRO A 244 -21.66 -62.03 85.21
C PRO A 244 -22.57 -60.87 85.70
N PRO A 245 -23.90 -60.99 85.58
CA PRO A 245 -24.85 -59.91 85.91
C PRO A 245 -24.98 -59.57 87.41
N ASP A 246 -24.20 -60.20 88.29
CA ASP A 246 -24.16 -59.94 89.73
C ASP A 246 -22.82 -59.29 90.13
N LEU A 247 -22.89 -58.09 90.71
CA LEU A 247 -21.76 -57.23 91.10
C LEU A 247 -20.79 -57.92 92.07
N SER A 248 -21.30 -58.84 92.90
CA SER A 248 -20.50 -59.58 93.86
C SER A 248 -19.65 -60.66 93.17
N LEU A 249 -20.24 -61.37 92.20
CA LEU A 249 -19.55 -62.40 91.40
C LEU A 249 -18.55 -61.80 90.40
N ALA A 250 -18.85 -60.63 89.84
CA ALA A 250 -17.96 -59.91 88.95
C ALA A 250 -16.67 -59.48 89.67
N LYS A 251 -16.74 -59.04 90.94
CA LYS A 251 -15.54 -58.74 91.75
C LYS A 251 -14.69 -59.98 92.00
N VAL A 252 -15.32 -61.13 92.27
CA VAL A 252 -14.60 -62.41 92.47
C VAL A 252 -13.89 -62.83 91.18
N LYS A 253 -14.57 -62.79 90.02
CA LYS A 253 -13.94 -63.13 88.73
C LYS A 253 -12.84 -62.15 88.30
N VAL A 254 -12.97 -60.86 88.61
CA VAL A 254 -11.91 -59.87 88.37
C VAL A 254 -10.69 -60.14 89.24
N GLU A 255 -10.89 -60.53 90.50
CA GLU A 255 -9.79 -60.91 91.40
C GLU A 255 -9.17 -62.28 91.04
N GLU A 256 -9.97 -63.25 90.57
CA GLU A 256 -9.46 -64.51 90.01
C GLU A 256 -8.63 -64.27 88.74
N ALA A 257 -9.12 -63.44 87.82
CA ALA A 257 -8.38 -63.07 86.61
C ALA A 257 -7.10 -62.28 86.94
N LYS A 258 -7.12 -61.40 87.96
CA LYS A 258 -5.89 -60.75 88.46
C LYS A 258 -4.89 -61.75 89.04
N ARG A 259 -5.37 -62.77 89.75
CA ARG A 259 -4.50 -63.84 90.29
C ARG A 259 -3.94 -64.72 89.18
N GLU A 260 -4.72 -65.05 88.17
CA GLU A 260 -4.23 -65.75 86.98
C GLU A 260 -3.22 -64.90 86.19
N LEU A 261 -3.48 -63.60 86.04
CA LEU A 261 -2.56 -62.69 85.36
C LEU A 261 -1.25 -62.54 86.14
N ALA A 262 -1.31 -62.36 87.47
CA ALA A 262 -0.14 -62.36 88.32
C ALA A 262 0.63 -63.70 88.25
N ARG A 263 -0.07 -64.84 88.21
CA ARG A 263 0.55 -66.15 88.02
C ARG A 263 1.22 -66.28 86.64
N LEU A 264 0.57 -65.82 85.58
CA LEU A 264 1.11 -65.87 84.21
C LEU A 264 2.27 -64.88 84.02
N GLU A 265 2.20 -63.70 84.63
CA GLU A 265 3.33 -62.74 84.71
C GLU A 265 4.49 -63.34 85.49
N GLN A 266 4.22 -64.10 86.55
CA GLN A 266 5.26 -64.80 87.32
C GLN A 266 5.83 -66.03 86.57
N GLN A 267 5.02 -66.73 85.77
CA GLN A 267 5.52 -67.75 84.84
C GLN A 267 6.32 -67.12 83.69
N LEU A 268 5.90 -65.95 83.19
CA LEU A 268 6.61 -65.20 82.17
C LEU A 268 7.94 -64.68 82.73
N SER A 269 7.94 -64.12 83.95
CA SER A 269 9.17 -63.67 84.61
C SER A 269 10.10 -64.85 84.91
N SER A 270 9.57 -65.98 85.37
CA SER A 270 10.38 -67.20 85.60
C SER A 270 10.90 -67.82 84.30
N ASN A 271 10.16 -67.75 83.19
CA ASN A 271 10.65 -68.16 81.87
C ASN A 271 11.69 -67.18 81.31
N ILE A 272 11.55 -65.88 81.57
CA ILE A 272 12.52 -64.85 81.20
C ILE A 272 13.80 -64.98 82.05
N ASP A 273 13.70 -65.33 83.34
CA ASP A 273 14.84 -65.57 84.23
C ASP A 273 15.57 -66.90 83.92
N MET A 274 14.86 -67.93 83.44
CA MET A 274 15.48 -69.17 82.91
C MET A 274 16.17 -68.98 81.54
N LEU A 275 15.95 -67.86 80.85
CA LEU A 275 16.62 -67.51 79.60
C LEU A 275 17.95 -66.72 79.81
N HIS A 276 18.38 -66.51 81.07
CA HIS A 276 19.54 -65.67 81.42
C HIS A 276 20.67 -66.35 82.23
N ILE A 277 20.76 -67.69 82.25
CA ILE A 277 21.96 -68.46 82.66
C ILE A 277 22.40 -69.38 81.51
#